data_AF-A0AA88T7M0-F1
#
_entry.id   AF-A0AA88T7M0-F1
#
_cell.length_a   1.000
_cell.length_b   1.000
_cell.length_c   1.000
_cell.angle_alpha   90.00
_cell.angle_beta   90.00
_cell.angle_gamma   90.00
#
_symmetry.space_group_name_H-M   'P 1'
#
loop_
_entity.id
_entity.type
_entity.pdbx_description
1 polymer ?
#
loop_
_entity_poly.entity_id
_entity_poly.type
_entity_poly.pdbx_seq_one_letter_code
_entity_poly.pdbx_strand_id
1 'polypeptide(L)'
;MSHPTPMKRHKDGLTKLFQQIRLLISAAHEAVHHLDINLLFEHNFTSLPALNFRAKDLENVKVNSTLSQLHSGLHSFKLHYDWLLYWHNQSGLVSDRIQKISYAIHSITVLAQSLTDSPAQNTSLSLPPLTSAWDVYSSSAVIHKRLLNFCNWYCRALWVLISHANR
;
A
#
# COMPACT_ATOMS: atom_id res chain seq x y z
N MET A 1 2.67 -28.86 24.46
CA MET A 1 2.57 -27.57 23.74
C MET A 1 2.41 -27.89 22.25
N SER A 2 1.23 -27.68 21.68
CA SER A 2 0.96 -28.03 20.28
C SER A 2 1.39 -26.88 19.36
N HIS A 3 2.41 -27.09 18.54
CA HIS A 3 2.81 -26.11 17.52
C HIS A 3 1.70 -25.97 16.47
N PRO A 4 1.32 -24.73 16.08
CA PRO A 4 0.31 -24.54 15.06
C PRO A 4 0.78 -25.11 13.73
N THR A 5 -0.11 -25.83 13.04
CA THR A 5 0.17 -26.39 11.72
C THR A 5 0.46 -25.25 10.72
N PRO A 6 1.32 -25.49 9.70
CA PRO A 6 1.72 -24.46 8.73
C PRO A 6 0.53 -23.73 8.08
N MET A 7 -0.55 -24.47 7.82
CA MET A 7 -1.78 -23.98 7.21
C MET A 7 -2.54 -22.99 8.14
N LYS A 8 -2.57 -23.25 9.45
CA LYS A 8 -3.18 -22.34 10.44
C LYS A 8 -2.36 -21.05 10.58
N ARG A 9 -1.03 -21.17 10.64
CA ARG A 9 -0.12 -20.01 10.69
C ARG A 9 -0.27 -19.10 9.47
N HIS A 10 -0.42 -19.68 8.28
CA HIS A 10 -0.60 -18.94 7.05
C HIS A 10 -1.94 -18.18 7.02
N LYS A 11 -3.02 -18.82 7.47
CA LYS A 11 -4.35 -18.18 7.61
C LYS A 11 -4.35 -17.01 8.60
N ASP A 12 -3.72 -17.18 9.76
CA ASP A 12 -3.61 -16.13 10.76
C ASP A 12 -2.82 -14.93 10.20
N GLY A 13 -1.78 -15.20 9.40
CA GLY A 13 -1.02 -14.19 8.66
C GLY A 13 -1.86 -13.38 7.68
N LEU A 14 -2.67 -14.05 6.83
CA LEU A 14 -3.58 -13.38 5.89
C LEU A 14 -4.62 -12.50 6.62
N THR A 15 -5.16 -13.00 7.74
CA THR A 15 -6.13 -12.26 8.56
C THR A 15 -5.50 -11.01 9.17
N LYS A 16 -4.27 -11.13 9.68
CA LYS A 16 -3.51 -9.99 10.21
C LYS A 16 -3.21 -8.97 9.12
N LEU A 17 -2.78 -9.41 7.92
CA LEU A 17 -2.58 -8.53 6.77
C LEU A 17 -3.86 -7.75 6.42
N PHE A 18 -5.00 -8.45 6.34
CA PHE A 18 -6.29 -7.84 6.04
C PHE A 18 -6.64 -6.73 7.05
N GLN A 19 -6.47 -7.00 8.35
CA GLN A 19 -6.71 -6.01 9.40
C GLN A 19 -5.79 -4.80 9.28
N GLN A 20 -4.50 -5.03 9.07
CA GLN A 20 -3.52 -3.94 8.95
C GLN A 20 -3.79 -3.06 7.71
N ILE A 21 -4.17 -3.66 6.58
CA ILE A 21 -4.56 -2.90 5.38
C ILE A 21 -5.83 -2.06 5.65
N ARG A 22 -6.81 -2.57 6.38
CA ARG A 22 -7.99 -1.78 6.77
C ARG A 22 -7.63 -0.57 7.64
N LEU A 23 -6.70 -0.74 8.58
CA LEU A 23 -6.20 0.36 9.40
C LEU A 23 -5.44 1.39 8.55
N LEU A 24 -4.62 0.93 7.60
CA LEU A 24 -3.93 1.80 6.64
C LEU A 24 -4.92 2.60 5.79
N ILE A 25 -6.00 1.98 5.31
CA ILE A 25 -7.08 2.67 4.57
C ILE A 25 -7.69 3.77 5.42
N SER A 26 -7.98 3.51 6.70
CA SER A 26 -8.53 4.52 7.62
C SER A 26 -7.57 5.70 7.79
N ALA A 27 -6.29 5.43 8.08
CA ALA A 27 -5.28 6.46 8.26
C ALA A 27 -5.06 7.29 6.97
N ALA A 28 -5.06 6.62 5.81
CA ALA A 28 -4.93 7.28 4.51
C ALA A 28 -6.16 8.14 4.18
N HIS A 29 -7.37 7.68 4.49
CA HIS A 29 -8.59 8.48 4.36
C HIS A 29 -8.55 9.73 5.22
N GLU A 30 -8.13 9.59 6.47
CA GLU A 30 -8.00 10.72 7.39
C GLU A 30 -6.98 11.75 6.89
N ALA A 31 -5.89 11.30 6.28
CA ALA A 31 -4.87 12.15 5.70
C ALA A 31 -5.33 12.89 4.44
N VAL A 32 -6.34 12.39 3.71
CA VAL A 32 -6.84 13.06 2.49
C VAL A 32 -8.07 13.92 2.69
N HIS A 33 -8.66 14.00 3.89
CA HIS A 33 -9.88 14.80 4.09
C HIS A 33 -9.76 16.28 3.69
N HIS A 34 -8.54 16.83 3.65
CA HIS A 34 -8.25 18.19 3.24
C HIS A 34 -7.71 18.28 1.79
N LEU A 35 -7.50 17.14 1.13
CA LEU A 35 -7.00 17.06 -0.24
C LEU A 35 -8.19 16.84 -1.18
N ASP A 36 -8.32 17.65 -2.22
CA ASP A 36 -9.24 17.33 -3.29
C ASP A 36 -8.62 16.23 -4.18
N ILE A 37 -8.91 14.98 -3.80
CA ILE A 37 -8.48 13.77 -4.51
C ILE A 37 -9.25 13.55 -5.82
N ASN A 38 -10.27 14.35 -6.13
CA ASN A 38 -11.02 14.26 -7.38
C ASN A 38 -10.43 15.14 -8.48
N LEU A 39 -9.55 16.09 -8.13
CA LEU A 39 -8.74 16.80 -9.10
C LEU A 39 -7.96 15.81 -9.97
N LEU A 40 -8.12 15.98 -11.27
CA LEU A 40 -7.53 15.14 -12.33
C LEU A 40 -6.06 15.55 -12.49
N PHE A 41 -5.26 15.28 -11.46
CA PHE A 41 -3.84 15.55 -11.50
C PHE A 41 -3.14 14.47 -12.33
N GLU A 42 -2.75 14.83 -13.55
CA GLU A 42 -1.86 14.02 -14.38
C GLU A 42 -0.43 14.14 -13.85
N HIS A 43 -0.12 13.44 -12.76
CA HIS A 43 1.26 13.13 -12.42
C HIS A 43 1.56 11.69 -12.82
N ASN A 44 2.49 11.54 -13.76
CA ASN A 44 2.96 10.25 -14.25
C ASN A 44 3.94 9.63 -13.25
N PHE A 45 3.44 9.22 -12.09
CA PHE A 45 4.14 8.29 -11.20
C PHE A 45 4.12 6.89 -11.82
N THR A 46 5.02 6.63 -12.77
CA THR A 46 5.13 5.36 -13.50
C THR A 46 5.62 4.21 -12.62
N SER A 47 6.32 4.54 -11.53
CA SER A 47 6.79 3.61 -10.50
C SER A 47 5.69 3.17 -9.54
N LEU A 48 4.58 3.91 -9.41
CA LEU A 48 3.43 3.47 -8.61
C LEU A 48 2.67 2.36 -9.34
N PRO A 49 2.16 1.34 -8.62
CA PRO A 49 1.43 0.26 -9.24
C PRO A 49 0.18 0.79 -9.95
N ALA A 50 0.10 0.58 -11.26
CA ALA A 50 -1.10 0.84 -12.04
C ALA A 50 -2.10 -0.29 -11.80
N LEU A 51 -3.19 0.01 -11.10
CA LEU A 51 -4.24 -0.97 -10.86
C LEU A 51 -5.15 -1.05 -12.07
N ASN A 52 -4.91 -2.04 -12.91
CA ASN A 52 -5.78 -2.38 -14.04
C ASN A 52 -6.72 -3.55 -13.69
N PHE A 53 -6.99 -3.77 -12.41
CA PHE A 53 -7.77 -4.92 -11.98
C PHE A 53 -9.28 -4.66 -12.06
N ARG A 54 -9.99 -5.61 -12.65
CA ARG A 54 -11.45 -5.68 -12.76
C ARG A 54 -12.01 -6.59 -11.67
N ALA A 55 -13.31 -6.43 -11.39
CA ALA A 55 -13.99 -7.27 -10.40
C ALA A 55 -13.82 -8.77 -10.66
N LYS A 56 -13.88 -9.21 -11.94
CA LYS A 56 -13.65 -10.61 -12.33
C LYS A 56 -12.25 -11.15 -12.05
N ASP A 57 -11.26 -10.27 -11.88
CA ASP A 57 -9.91 -10.71 -11.56
C ASP A 57 -9.83 -11.24 -10.11
N LEU A 58 -10.81 -10.89 -9.25
CA LEU A 58 -10.95 -11.44 -7.89
C LEU A 58 -11.29 -12.93 -7.88
N GLU A 59 -11.90 -13.47 -8.95
CA GLU A 59 -12.25 -14.90 -9.04
C GLU A 59 -11.01 -15.78 -9.19
N ASN A 60 -9.90 -15.20 -9.66
CA ASN A 60 -8.68 -15.91 -10.02
C ASN A 60 -7.50 -15.65 -9.07
N VAL A 61 -7.77 -15.04 -7.90
CA VAL A 61 -6.70 -14.70 -6.95
C VAL A 61 -6.02 -15.95 -6.41
N LYS A 62 -4.69 -15.95 -6.48
CA LYS A 62 -3.83 -16.99 -5.91
C LYS A 62 -2.99 -16.38 -4.80
N VAL A 63 -2.85 -17.09 -3.69
CA VAL A 63 -2.13 -16.61 -2.48
C VAL A 63 -0.77 -16.01 -2.83
N ASN A 64 0.14 -16.80 -3.40
CA ASN A 64 1.52 -16.38 -3.62
C ASN A 64 1.62 -15.19 -4.59
N SER A 65 0.85 -15.21 -5.68
CA SER A 65 0.83 -14.10 -6.64
C SER A 65 0.26 -12.82 -6.02
N THR A 66 -0.83 -12.94 -5.26
CA THR A 66 -1.46 -11.80 -4.56
C THR A 66 -0.50 -11.19 -3.55
N LEU A 67 0.14 -12.01 -2.73
CA LEU A 67 1.06 -11.51 -1.70
C LEU A 67 2.33 -10.92 -2.31
N SER A 68 2.86 -11.50 -3.39
CA SER A 68 4.02 -10.96 -4.10
C SER A 68 3.72 -9.60 -4.74
N GLN A 69 2.57 -9.45 -5.39
CA GLN A 69 2.13 -8.17 -5.97
C GLN A 69 1.80 -7.13 -4.88
N LEU A 70 1.20 -7.56 -3.76
CA LEU A 70 0.96 -6.71 -2.59
C LEU A 70 2.29 -6.16 -2.04
N HIS A 71 3.25 -7.05 -1.82
CA HIS A 71 4.58 -6.69 -1.32
C HIS A 71 5.29 -5.69 -2.25
N SER A 72 5.35 -5.99 -3.54
CA SER A 72 5.95 -5.12 -4.57
C SER A 72 5.29 -3.73 -4.59
N GLY A 73 3.96 -3.69 -4.61
CA GLY A 73 3.22 -2.43 -4.64
C GLY A 73 3.43 -1.60 -3.38
N LEU A 74 3.37 -2.22 -2.19
CA LEU A 74 3.63 -1.52 -0.92
C LEU A 74 5.06 -1.00 -0.82
N HIS A 75 6.03 -1.75 -1.33
CA HIS A 75 7.42 -1.28 -1.41
C HIS A 75 7.52 -0.01 -2.27
N SER A 76 6.87 0.02 -3.44
CA SER A 76 6.80 1.23 -4.25
C SER A 76 6.13 2.39 -3.50
N PHE A 77 4.98 2.17 -2.86
CA PHE A 77 4.34 3.22 -2.07
C PHE A 77 5.23 3.72 -0.93
N LYS A 78 5.99 2.85 -0.26
CA LYS A 78 6.93 3.26 0.79
C LYS A 78 7.93 4.28 0.27
N LEU A 79 8.54 4.01 -0.87
CA LEU A 79 9.50 4.91 -1.51
C LEU A 79 8.87 6.28 -1.84
N HIS A 80 7.62 6.30 -2.32
CA HIS A 80 6.91 7.55 -2.61
C HIS A 80 6.53 8.33 -1.35
N TYR A 81 6.13 7.63 -0.28
CA TYR A 81 5.83 8.28 1.00
C TYR A 81 7.09 8.84 1.69
N ASP A 82 8.23 8.17 1.55
CA ASP A 82 9.51 8.70 2.04
C ASP A 82 9.94 9.94 1.27
N TRP A 83 9.76 9.93 -0.05
CA TRP A 83 10.01 11.10 -0.89
C TRP A 83 9.06 12.26 -0.55
N LEU A 84 7.77 12.02 -0.33
CA LEU A 84 6.83 13.04 0.15
C LEU A 84 7.24 13.58 1.51
N LEU A 85 7.62 12.70 2.45
CA LEU A 85 8.06 13.10 3.79
C LEU A 85 9.30 13.99 3.73
N TYR A 86 10.26 13.67 2.87
CA TYR A 86 11.43 14.49 2.63
C TYR A 86 11.04 15.92 2.21
N TRP A 87 10.18 16.08 1.21
CA TRP A 87 9.77 17.40 0.71
C TRP A 87 8.87 18.16 1.68
N HIS A 88 8.02 17.47 2.45
CA HIS A 88 7.26 18.08 3.54
C HIS A 88 8.19 18.69 4.59
N ASN A 89 9.22 17.94 5.00
CA ASN A 89 10.20 18.42 5.98
C ASN A 89 11.02 19.60 5.44
N GLN A 90 11.41 19.58 4.16
CA GLN A 90 12.09 20.73 3.51
C GLN A 90 11.21 21.99 3.48
N SER A 91 9.89 21.81 3.40
CA SER A 91 8.92 22.92 3.38
C SER A 91 8.55 23.43 4.79
N GLY A 92 9.15 22.87 5.85
CA GLY A 92 8.80 23.19 7.25
C GLY A 92 7.45 22.63 7.70
N LEU A 93 6.81 21.76 6.90
CA LEU A 93 5.54 21.13 7.21
C LEU A 93 5.80 19.79 7.88
N VAL A 94 5.76 19.74 9.22
CA VAL A 94 5.77 18.45 9.92
C VAL A 94 4.49 17.68 9.57
N SER A 95 4.65 16.55 8.90
CA SER A 95 3.51 15.73 8.46
C SER A 95 3.48 14.39 9.20
N ASP A 96 3.07 14.45 10.47
CA ASP A 96 2.86 13.27 11.33
C ASP A 96 1.99 12.21 10.64
N ARG A 97 1.04 12.63 9.80
CA ARG A 97 0.15 11.74 9.04
C ARG A 97 0.92 10.98 7.95
N ILE A 98 1.75 11.65 7.15
CA ILE A 98 2.58 11.01 6.13
C ILE A 98 3.56 10.04 6.78
N GLN A 99 4.16 10.42 7.90
CA GLN A 99 5.06 9.56 8.66
C GLN A 99 4.35 8.30 9.19
N LYS A 100 3.18 8.46 9.82
CA LYS A 100 2.35 7.32 10.30
C LYS A 100 1.99 6.38 9.15
N ILE A 101 1.59 6.91 7.99
CA ILE A 101 1.28 6.10 6.82
C ILE A 101 2.53 5.37 6.29
N SER A 102 3.68 6.04 6.20
CA SER A 102 4.94 5.44 5.77
C SER A 102 5.34 4.25 6.68
N TYR A 103 5.22 4.40 8.00
CA TYR A 103 5.48 3.31 8.94
C TYR A 103 4.49 2.16 8.79
N ALA A 104 3.19 2.45 8.66
CA ALA A 104 2.18 1.42 8.46
C ALA A 104 2.43 0.62 7.17
N ILE A 105 2.76 1.29 6.06
CA ILE A 105 3.15 0.64 4.81
C ILE A 105 4.33 -0.31 5.06
N HIS A 106 5.40 0.17 5.71
CA HIS A 106 6.57 -0.65 5.99
C HIS A 106 6.25 -1.90 6.80
N SER A 107 5.47 -1.76 7.88
CA SER A 107 5.07 -2.90 8.71
C SER A 107 4.27 -3.93 7.92
N ILE A 108 3.37 -3.49 7.03
CA ILE A 108 2.59 -4.39 6.17
C ILE A 108 3.50 -5.05 5.13
N THR A 109 4.43 -4.32 4.53
CA THR A 109 5.42 -4.86 3.58
C THR A 109 6.21 -6.01 4.22
N VAL A 110 6.76 -5.80 5.42
CA VAL A 110 7.51 -6.85 6.15
C VAL A 110 6.63 -8.05 6.46
N LEU A 111 5.37 -7.84 6.86
CA LEU A 111 4.44 -8.93 7.13
C LEU A 111 4.11 -9.71 5.84
N ALA A 112 3.83 -9.04 4.73
CA ALA A 112 3.56 -9.66 3.44
C ALA A 112 4.76 -10.48 2.97
N GLN A 113 5.97 -9.93 3.12
CA GLN A 113 7.21 -10.62 2.82
C GLN A 113 7.39 -11.88 3.67
N SER A 114 7.05 -11.85 4.97
CA SER A 114 7.16 -13.03 5.84
C SER A 114 6.20 -14.18 5.48
N LEU A 115 5.19 -13.90 4.65
CA LEU A 115 4.20 -14.87 4.16
C LEU A 115 4.51 -15.35 2.75
N THR A 116 5.61 -14.89 2.14
CA THR A 116 6.05 -15.30 0.80
C THR A 116 7.54 -15.58 0.78
N ASP A 117 7.96 -16.59 0.03
CA ASP A 117 9.39 -16.81 -0.24
C ASP A 117 9.94 -15.88 -1.34
N SER A 118 9.28 -14.74 -1.60
CA SER A 118 9.72 -13.83 -2.67
C SER A 118 11.00 -13.09 -2.26
N PRO A 119 12.00 -12.94 -3.13
CA PRO A 119 13.15 -12.10 -2.83
C PRO A 119 12.74 -10.63 -2.75
N ALA A 120 13.46 -9.85 -1.94
CA ALA A 120 13.29 -8.40 -1.87
C ALA A 120 13.47 -7.78 -3.26
N GLN A 121 12.53 -6.94 -3.69
CA GLN A 121 12.59 -6.27 -4.98
C GLN A 121 13.27 -4.91 -4.85
N ASN A 122 14.31 -4.68 -5.65
CA ASN A 122 14.92 -3.38 -5.82
C ASN A 122 14.10 -2.56 -6.82
N THR A 123 13.17 -1.74 -6.33
CA THR A 123 12.50 -0.74 -7.16
C THR A 123 13.37 0.51 -7.23
N SER A 124 13.96 0.80 -8.40
CA SER A 124 14.61 2.10 -8.61
C SER A 124 13.55 3.18 -8.77
N LEU A 125 13.70 4.25 -8.00
CA LEU A 125 12.76 5.35 -7.95
C LEU A 125 13.38 6.57 -8.63
N SER A 126 12.89 6.92 -9.82
CA SER A 126 13.17 8.21 -10.45
C SER A 126 11.98 9.12 -10.21
N LEU A 127 12.05 9.96 -9.17
CA LEU A 127 11.03 10.97 -8.88
C LEU A 127 11.59 12.36 -9.18
N PRO A 128 10.81 13.23 -9.85
CA PRO A 128 11.24 14.59 -10.09
C PRO A 128 11.39 15.35 -8.75
N PRO A 129 12.20 16.41 -8.69
CA PRO A 129 12.18 17.31 -7.56
C PRO A 129 10.84 18.06 -7.49
N LEU A 130 10.36 18.34 -6.27
CA LEU A 130 9.18 19.16 -6.04
C LEU A 130 9.63 20.61 -5.86
N THR A 131 9.12 21.52 -6.69
CA THR A 131 9.62 22.89 -6.76
C THR A 131 8.71 23.90 -6.07
N SER A 132 7.48 23.50 -5.74
CA SER A 132 6.48 24.37 -5.12
C SER A 132 5.61 23.63 -4.11
N ALA A 133 4.96 24.39 -3.22
CA ALA A 133 3.94 23.86 -2.30
C ALA A 133 2.75 23.23 -3.06
N TRP A 134 2.46 23.73 -4.26
CA TRP A 134 1.47 23.14 -5.14
C TRP A 134 1.89 21.75 -5.63
N ASP A 135 3.16 21.57 -6.02
CA ASP A 135 3.68 20.26 -6.46
C ASP A 135 3.63 19.24 -5.30
N VAL A 136 3.91 19.67 -4.07
CA VAL A 136 3.79 18.85 -2.85
C VAL A 136 2.33 18.45 -2.61
N TYR A 137 1.40 19.41 -2.72
CA TYR A 137 -0.03 19.17 -2.56
C TYR A 137 -0.57 18.20 -3.62
N SER A 138 -0.33 18.46 -4.91
CA SER A 138 -0.82 17.65 -6.02
C SER A 138 -0.24 16.23 -5.98
N SER A 139 1.07 16.10 -5.74
CA SER A 139 1.74 14.81 -5.59
C SER A 139 1.16 14.02 -4.42
N SER A 140 0.95 14.68 -3.27
CA SER A 140 0.33 14.04 -2.10
C SER A 140 -1.07 13.53 -2.42
N ALA A 141 -1.92 14.34 -3.07
CA ALA A 141 -3.27 13.93 -3.44
C ALA A 141 -3.28 12.70 -4.36
N VAL A 142 -2.42 12.68 -5.40
CA VAL A 142 -2.32 11.56 -6.34
C VAL A 142 -1.82 10.29 -5.65
N ILE A 143 -0.75 10.39 -4.86
CA ILE A 143 -0.14 9.25 -4.18
C ILE A 143 -1.14 8.63 -3.21
N HIS A 144 -1.83 9.44 -2.40
CA HIS A 144 -2.83 8.92 -1.46
C HIS A 144 -4.03 8.28 -2.18
N LYS A 145 -4.54 8.91 -3.25
CA LYS A 145 -5.64 8.32 -4.05
C LYS A 145 -5.26 6.95 -4.59
N ARG A 146 -4.05 6.82 -5.15
CA ARG A 146 -3.53 5.55 -5.67
C ARG A 146 -3.33 4.52 -4.56
N LEU A 147 -2.84 4.94 -3.38
CA LEU A 147 -2.72 4.06 -2.21
C LEU A 147 -4.09 3.53 -1.77
N LEU A 148 -5.09 4.40 -1.65
CA LEU A 148 -6.45 4.00 -1.27
C LEU A 148 -7.03 2.98 -2.25
N ASN A 149 -6.92 3.23 -3.56
CA ASN A 149 -7.37 2.28 -4.58
C ASN A 149 -6.64 0.94 -4.47
N PHE A 150 -5.33 0.97 -4.23
CA PHE A 150 -4.49 -0.21 -4.06
C PHE A 150 -4.93 -1.02 -2.85
N CYS A 151 -4.96 -0.39 -1.68
CA CYS A 151 -5.35 -1.05 -0.44
C CYS A 151 -6.78 -1.59 -0.52
N ASN A 152 -7.72 -0.86 -1.11
CA ASN A 152 -9.10 -1.34 -1.30
C ASN A 152 -9.17 -2.60 -2.16
N TRP A 153 -8.40 -2.66 -3.25
CA TRP A 153 -8.30 -3.88 -4.05
C TRP A 153 -7.77 -5.06 -3.23
N TYR A 154 -6.63 -4.88 -2.53
CA TYR A 154 -5.98 -5.97 -1.81
C TYR A 154 -6.77 -6.41 -0.57
N CYS A 155 -7.54 -5.50 0.03
CA CYS A 155 -8.50 -5.83 1.07
C CYS A 155 -9.55 -6.84 0.56
N ARG A 156 -10.09 -6.61 -0.65
CA ARG A 156 -11.04 -7.54 -1.30
C ARG A 156 -10.39 -8.86 -1.67
N ALA A 157 -9.19 -8.84 -2.26
CA ALA A 157 -8.47 -10.05 -2.64
C ALA A 157 -8.11 -10.92 -1.43
N LEU A 158 -7.60 -10.32 -0.35
CA LEU A 158 -7.32 -11.04 0.90
C LEU A 158 -8.59 -11.64 1.51
N TRP A 159 -9.72 -10.93 1.46
CA TRP A 159 -10.99 -11.48 1.92
C TRP A 159 -11.38 -12.75 1.16
N VAL A 160 -11.27 -12.74 -0.18
CA VAL A 160 -11.50 -13.93 -1.01
C VAL A 160 -10.59 -15.09 -0.58
N LEU A 161 -9.28 -14.84 -0.43
CA LEU A 161 -8.31 -15.86 -0.01
C LEU A 161 -8.62 -16.44 1.38
N ILE A 162 -8.98 -15.60 2.35
CA ILE A 162 -9.38 -16.02 3.70
C ILE A 162 -10.66 -16.87 3.63
N SER A 163 -11.63 -16.46 2.81
CA SER A 163 -12.91 -17.18 2.67
C SER A 163 -12.74 -18.57 2.06
N HIS A 164 -11.84 -18.72 1.09
CA HIS A 164 -11.51 -20.02 0.51
C HIS A 164 -10.77 -20.93 1.49
N ALA A 165 -9.93 -20.39 2.36
CA ALA A 165 -9.25 -21.14 3.42
C ALA A 165 -10.18 -21.59 4.58
N ASN A 166 -11.44 -21.14 4.59
CA ASN A 166 -12.47 -21.54 5.55
C ASN A 166 -13.43 -22.61 5.02
N ARG A 167 -13.34 -22.95 3.73
CA ARG A 167 -14.09 -24.06 3.11
C ARG A 167 -13.27 -25.34 3.17
#